data_AF-A0A2U3PS86-F1
#
_entry.id   AF-A0A2U3PS86-F1
#
_cell.length_a   1.000
_cell.length_b   1.000
_cell.length_c   1.000
_cell.angle_alpha   90.00
_cell.angle_beta   90.00
_cell.angle_gamma   90.00
#
_symmetry.space_group_name_H-M   'P 1'
#
loop_
_entity.id
_entity.type
_entity.pdbx_description
1 polymer ?
#
loop_
_entity_poly.entity_id
_entity_poly.type
_entity_poly.pdbx_seq_one_letter_code
_entity_poly.pdbx_strand_id
1 'polypeptide(L)' 'MTEPKADALHAQLAAGWCSASELAAQFGWQRHTLRGAISKLAKARNLKIERRRESGVNFYRVADGDVENGSSRSHSG' A
#
# COMPACT_ATOMS: atom_id res chain seq x y z
N MET A 1 -18.09 -3.50 3.47
CA MET A 1 -17.88 -2.04 3.38
C MET A 1 -16.39 -1.81 3.30
N THR A 2 -15.88 -1.38 2.15
CA THR A 2 -14.44 -1.11 1.99
C THR A 2 -14.11 0.15 2.80
N GLU A 3 -13.15 0.05 3.71
CA GLU A 3 -12.77 1.17 4.58
C GLU A 3 -12.16 2.29 3.70
N PRO A 4 -12.76 3.50 3.60
CA PRO A 4 -12.32 4.53 2.65
C PRO A 4 -10.86 4.95 2.85
N LYS A 5 -10.35 4.83 4.09
CA LYS A 5 -8.94 5.08 4.41
C LYS A 5 -8.00 4.00 3.89
N ALA A 6 -8.43 2.74 3.83
CA ALA A 6 -7.63 1.64 3.31
C ALA A 6 -7.51 1.70 1.78
N ASP A 7 -8.60 2.06 1.09
CA ASP A 7 -8.57 2.32 -0.36
C ASP A 7 -7.66 3.49 -0.71
N ALA A 8 -7.76 4.59 0.04
CA ALA A 8 -6.88 5.74 -0.15
C ALA A 8 -5.40 5.40 0.11
N LEU A 9 -5.11 4.63 1.18
CA LEU A 9 -3.75 4.16 1.46
C LEU A 9 -3.21 3.29 0.32
N HIS A 10 -4.03 2.39 -0.21
CA HIS A 10 -3.66 1.57 -1.35
C HIS A 10 -3.34 2.41 -2.58
N ALA A 11 -4.20 3.37 -2.93
CA ALA A 11 -4.00 4.24 -4.07
C ALA A 11 -2.69 5.03 -3.97
N GLN A 12 -2.35 5.54 -2.78
CA GLN A 12 -1.09 6.25 -2.56
C GLN A 12 0.13 5.34 -2.74
N LEU A 13 0.11 4.14 -2.14
CA LEU A 13 1.21 3.20 -2.25
C LEU A 13 1.36 2.61 -3.67
N ALA A 14 0.27 2.51 -4.43
CA ALA A 14 0.27 2.05 -5.81
C ALA A 14 0.75 3.15 -6.78
N ALA A 15 0.58 4.43 -6.44
CA ALA A 15 1.06 5.55 -7.25
C ALA A 15 2.60 5.68 -7.24
N GLY A 16 3.28 5.15 -6.22
CA GLY A 16 4.74 5.13 -6.15
C GLY A 16 5.31 5.09 -4.74
N TRP A 17 6.57 5.48 -4.62
CA TRP A 17 7.25 5.57 -3.33
C TRP A 17 6.72 6.73 -2.50
N CYS A 18 6.14 6.42 -1.33
CA CYS A 18 5.70 7.42 -0.37
C CYS A 18 6.47 7.27 0.94
N SER A 19 6.84 8.40 1.56
CA SER A 19 7.50 8.34 2.86
C SER A 19 6.52 7.98 3.97
N ALA A 20 7.02 7.26 4.97
CA ALA A 20 6.24 6.89 6.16
C ALA A 20 5.77 8.13 6.94
N SER A 21 6.56 9.20 6.92
CA SER A 21 6.25 10.44 7.63
C SER A 21 5.12 11.21 6.94
N GLU A 22 5.16 11.31 5.61
CA GLU A 22 4.10 11.97 4.82
C GLU A 22 2.78 11.20 4.92
N LEU A 23 2.81 9.87 4.75
CA LEU A 23 1.62 9.04 4.91
C LEU A 23 1.04 9.15 6.33
N ALA A 24 1.90 9.10 7.36
CA ALA A 24 1.45 9.27 8.75
C ALA A 24 0.75 10.62 8.95
N ALA A 25 1.33 11.71 8.43
CA ALA A 25 0.73 13.04 8.51
C ALA A 25 -0.60 13.15 7.73
N GLN A 26 -0.64 12.66 6.50
CA GLN A 26 -1.81 12.71 5.62
C GLN A 26 -3.02 11.99 6.21
N PHE A 27 -2.81 10.83 6.83
CA PHE A 27 -3.88 10.02 7.42
C PHE A 27 -4.13 10.34 8.90
N GLY A 28 -3.35 11.24 9.51
CA GLY A 28 -3.40 11.55 10.94
C GLY A 28 -3.04 10.35 11.83
N TRP A 29 -2.13 9.50 11.37
CA TRP A 29 -1.74 8.26 12.03
C TRP A 29 -0.37 8.34 12.68
N GLN A 30 -0.19 7.58 13.75
CA GLN A 30 1.12 7.31 14.30
C GLN A 30 1.88 6.32 13.40
N ARG A 31 3.22 6.34 13.46
CA ARG A 31 4.06 5.46 12.63
C ARG A 31 3.77 3.97 12.83
N HIS A 32 3.47 3.56 14.06
CA HIS A 32 3.12 2.17 14.37
C HIS A 32 1.74 1.79 13.81
N THR A 33 0.77 2.72 13.87
CA THR A 33 -0.56 2.55 13.28
C THR A 33 -0.47 2.41 11.76
N LEU A 34 0.31 3.28 11.09
CA LEU A 34 0.55 3.19 9.66
C LEU A 34 1.14 1.81 9.28
N ARG A 35 2.13 1.33 10.05
CA ARG A 35 2.73 0.01 9.82
C ARG A 35 1.71 -1.12 9.93
N GLY A 36 0.84 -1.06 10.93
CA GLY A 36 -0.26 -2.01 11.09
C GLY A 36 -1.26 -1.94 9.93
N ALA A 37 -1.63 -0.73 9.50
CA ALA A 37 -2.54 -0.51 8.38
C ALA A 37 -1.96 -1.06 7.06
N ILE A 38 -0.69 -0.79 6.76
CA ILE A 38 0.01 -1.33 5.59
C ILE A 38 0.03 -2.87 5.63
N SER A 39 0.37 -3.46 6.79
CA SER A 39 0.41 -4.92 6.96
C SER A 39 -0.98 -5.56 6.79
N LYS A 40 -2.02 -4.96 7.39
CA LYS A 40 -3.41 -5.40 7.23
C LYS A 40 -3.85 -5.30 5.78
N LEU A 41 -3.54 -4.19 5.11
CA LEU A 41 -3.87 -3.96 3.71
C LEU A 41 -3.20 -4.98 2.79
N ALA A 42 -1.90 -5.23 3.00
CA ALA A 42 -1.13 -6.21 2.23
C ALA A 42 -1.75 -7.61 2.33
N LYS A 43 -2.13 -8.05 3.54
CA LYS A 43 -2.81 -9.34 3.74
C LYS A 43 -4.21 -9.37 3.12
N ALA A 44 -5.00 -8.33 3.34
CA ALA A 44 -6.38 -8.26 2.89
C ALA A 44 -6.50 -8.26 1.35
N ARG A 45 -5.51 -7.69 0.66
CA ARG A 45 -5.49 -7.55 -0.80
C ARG A 45 -4.45 -8.43 -1.49
N ASN A 46 -3.76 -9.29 -0.73
CA ASN A 46 -2.67 -10.12 -1.19
C ASN A 46 -1.54 -9.31 -1.89
N LEU A 47 -1.22 -8.10 -1.41
CA LEU A 47 -0.24 -7.22 -2.04
C LEU A 47 1.16 -7.46 -1.52
N LYS A 48 2.15 -7.34 -2.41
CA LYS A 48 3.55 -7.22 -2.03
C LYS A 48 3.90 -5.75 -1.79
N ILE A 49 4.37 -5.43 -0.59
CA ILE A 49 4.80 -4.07 -0.22
C ILE A 49 6.32 -4.03 -0.19
N GLU A 50 6.91 -3.10 -0.94
CA GLU A 50 8.34 -2.83 -0.89
C GLU A 50 8.64 -1.77 0.15
N ARG A 51 9.83 -1.85 0.74
CA ARG A 51 10.33 -0.87 1.70
C ARG A 51 11.75 -0.47 1.34
N ARG A 52 11.97 0.84 1.18
CA ARG A 52 13.30 1.45 1.04
C ARG A 52 13.57 2.32 2.25
N ARG A 53 14.82 2.39 2.71
CA ARG A 53 15.26 3.38 3.70
C ARG A 53 16.27 4.31 3.05
N GLU A 54 16.03 5.60 3.13
CA GLU A 54 16.87 6.63 2.53
C GLU A 54 16.95 7.83 3.48
N SER A 55 18.16 8.31 3.74
CA SER A 55 18.41 9.43 4.66
C SER A 55 17.70 9.31 6.01
N GLY A 56 17.62 8.08 6.54
CA GLY A 56 16.96 7.77 7.81
C GLY A 56 15.44 7.61 7.74
N VAL A 57 14.80 7.94 6.62
CA VAL A 57 13.34 7.85 6.40
C VAL A 57 12.97 6.53 5.73
N ASN A 58 11.88 5.91 6.16
CA ASN A 58 11.34 4.72 5.47
C ASN A 58 10.36 5.17 4.39
N PHE A 59 10.48 4.58 3.21
CA PHE A 59 9.59 4.74 2.08
C PHE A 59 8.92 3.41 1.77
N TYR A 60 7.67 3.44 1.36
CA TYR A 60 6.87 2.28 1.01
C TYR A 60 6.22 2.47 -0.35
N ARG A 61 6.04 1.38 -1.09
CA ARG A 61 5.19 1.30 -2.27
C ARG A 61 4.60 -0.10 -2.41
N VAL A 62 3.55 -0.24 -3.21
CA VAL A 62 3.17 -1.55 -3.75
C VAL A 62 4.22 -1.97 -4.78
N ALA A 63 4.68 -3.22 -4.72
CA ALA A 63 5.58 -3.75 -5.73
C ALA A 63 4.82 -3.87 -7.06
N ASP A 64 5.41 -3.38 -8.16
CA ASP A 64 4.96 -3.72 -9.50
C ASP A 64 5.26 -5.20 -9.73
N GLY A 65 4.22 -6.00 -9.54
CA GLY A 65 4.27 -7.44 -9.58
C GLY A 65 2.92 -7.93 -9.14
N ASP A 66 2.03 -8.08 -10.13
CA ASP A 66 0.75 -8.75 -10.04
C ASP A 66 0.86 -9.90 -9.04
N VAL A 67 0.32 -9.70 -7.85
CA VAL A 67 -0.12 -10.83 -7.07
C VAL A 67 -1.54 -11.05 -7.57
N GLU A 68 -1.65 -11.72 -8.72
CA GLU A 68 -2.90 -12.11 -9.36
C GLU A 68 -3.87 -12.61 -8.29
N ASN A 69 -4.82 -11.77 -7.91
CA ASN A 69 -5.98 -12.20 -7.15
C ASN A 69 -7.08 -12.39 -8.18
N GLY A 70 -7.16 -13.62 -8.68
CA GLY A 70 -8.01 -13.98 -9.81
C GLY A 70 -9.46 -13.53 -9.63
N SER A 71 -9.95 -12.72 -10.56
CA SER A 71 -11.23 -12.93 -11.24
C SER A 71 -11.46 -11.95 -12.39
N SER A 72 -11.25 -12.51 -13.59
CA SER A 72 -12.02 -12.28 -14.82
C SER A 72 -11.82 -10.98 -15.63
N ARG A 73 -11.26 -11.10 -16.84
CA ARG A 73 -12.05 -11.23 -18.09
C ARG A 73 -11.17 -11.40 -19.33
N SER A 74 -11.71 -12.20 -20.24
CA SER A 74 -11.22 -12.65 -21.54
C SER A 74 -10.99 -11.54 -22.58
N HIS A 75 -10.00 -11.73 -23.45
CA HIS A 75 -9.98 -11.23 -24.83
C HIS A 75 -9.01 -12.11 -25.65
N SER A 76 -9.52 -13.15 -26.32
CA SER A 76 -9.88 -13.18 -27.75
C SER A 76 -8.65 -13.15 -28.68
N GLY A 77 -8.30 -14.34 -29.19
CA GLY A 77 -7.51 -14.59 -30.38
C GLY A 77 -8.11 -15.80 -31.09
#